data_AF-A0A3D1TCH8-F1
#
_entry.id   AF-A0A3D1TCH8-F1
#
_cell.length_a   1.000
_cell.length_b   1.000
_cell.length_c   1.000
_cell.angle_alpha   90.00
_cell.angle_beta   90.00
_cell.angle_gamma   90.00
#
_symmetry.space_group_name_H-M   'P 1'
#
loop_
_entity.id
_entity.type
_entity.pdbx_description
1 polymer ?
#
loop_
_entity_poly.entity_id
_entity_poly.type
_entity_poly.pdbx_seq_one_letter_code
_entity_poly.pdbx_strand_id
1 'polypeptide(L)'
;MLIQFRLFGLGSAESINRKGGSKMNILRGVWVGLVLLMAGVCTGQENQDLEQVIIQSLQDRARECKTLRIEWEETQWACKGCEGTFESLAEGQQLLEMPLEDSSKILTYEMVWDGDSVKFVKEGPLWDPGVGDFLPGKEVEIVHAGKLVRYNSPRKLYKGGMGEIWSDGKPQWSMNVYNSAIKYGTGRNQFFDPARVQFASFYLSEDRPVWNDSECYVIKMKPGSGGGSAEIWLDPSLNFLPVRSLDTTSRRGADGNEPYHIDCQIFYKRSPAGIEISGWKWVLMYGSTIQRTIDAVVQSWEWNPAINIDTFEFEFPVYTMVVNEDQDVGSPTRTYVLLEDGRKRYVTKEELMRVLSFDLDSIDELYYTETGMAGLPVTGIQGFRRKGILIGLVVLIFILIGVKVGSSRMNQ
;
A
#
# COMPACT_ATOMS: atom_id res chain seq x y z
N MET A 1 -25.03 42.07 -3.05
CA MET A 1 -24.82 43.52 -3.15
C MET A 1 -23.32 43.76 -3.21
N LEU A 2 -22.79 44.00 -4.41
CA LEU A 2 -21.36 44.24 -4.69
C LEU A 2 -20.94 45.63 -4.22
N ILE A 3 -19.73 45.78 -3.68
CA ILE A 3 -18.91 46.97 -3.93
C ILE A 3 -17.49 46.53 -4.28
N GLN A 4 -17.05 46.97 -5.46
CA GLN A 4 -15.77 46.73 -6.12
C GLN A 4 -14.63 47.55 -5.49
N PHE A 5 -13.43 46.98 -5.46
CA PHE A 5 -12.18 47.74 -5.44
C PHE A 5 -11.75 48.07 -6.88
N ARG A 6 -11.51 49.36 -7.17
CA ARG A 6 -10.76 49.81 -8.35
C ARG A 6 -9.54 50.60 -7.90
N LEU A 7 -8.38 50.16 -8.39
CA LEU A 7 -7.10 50.87 -8.41
C LEU A 7 -6.95 51.61 -9.75
N PHE A 8 -6.40 52.83 -9.73
CA PHE A 8 -5.53 53.48 -10.73
C PHE A 8 -5.02 54.79 -10.05
N GLY A 9 -3.71 55.03 -9.84
CA GLY A 9 -2.70 55.50 -10.82
C GLY A 9 -2.93 56.99 -11.13
N LEU A 10 -2.04 57.97 -10.98
CA LEU A 10 -0.59 58.12 -11.19
C LEU A 10 -0.17 59.52 -10.66
N GLY A 11 1.12 59.74 -10.37
CA GLY A 11 1.71 61.09 -10.45
C GLY A 11 2.85 61.40 -9.47
N SER A 12 4.11 61.18 -9.91
CA SER A 12 5.29 61.99 -9.52
C SER A 12 5.09 63.44 -9.96
N ALA A 13 5.69 64.51 -9.42
CA ALA A 13 7.00 64.68 -8.83
C ALA A 13 7.08 65.97 -7.99
N GLU A 14 8.14 66.03 -7.18
CA GLU A 14 8.91 67.22 -6.78
C GLU A 14 8.34 68.32 -5.85
N SER A 15 8.94 68.32 -4.65
CA SER A 15 9.60 69.48 -4.01
C SER A 15 8.74 70.66 -3.53
N ILE A 16 8.59 70.78 -2.20
CA ILE A 16 9.10 71.93 -1.43
C ILE A 16 9.26 71.54 0.05
N ASN A 17 10.31 72.09 0.65
CA ASN A 17 11.02 71.68 1.84
C ASN A 17 10.42 72.29 3.14
N ARG A 18 10.25 71.42 4.16
CA ARG A 18 10.36 71.65 5.63
C ARG A 18 9.78 72.92 6.27
N LYS A 19 8.91 72.71 7.27
CA LYS A 19 9.26 72.76 8.71
C LYS A 19 8.08 72.36 9.60
N GLY A 20 8.33 71.43 10.54
CA GLY A 20 7.47 71.17 11.71
C GLY A 20 6.50 69.99 11.57
N GLY A 21 6.91 68.78 11.99
CA GLY A 21 5.98 67.65 12.06
C GLY A 21 6.61 66.26 12.19
N SER A 22 7.94 66.13 12.19
CA SER A 22 8.60 64.83 12.04
C SER A 22 8.69 63.95 13.31
N LYS A 23 8.27 64.42 14.49
CA LYS A 23 8.40 63.59 15.71
C LYS A 23 7.18 62.72 16.02
N MET A 24 5.99 63.04 15.53
CA MET A 24 4.76 62.32 15.92
C MET A 24 4.43 61.12 15.00
N ASN A 25 4.91 61.12 13.75
CA ASN A 25 4.69 60.02 12.80
C ASN A 25 5.75 58.91 12.91
N ILE A 26 6.98 59.22 13.32
CA ILE A 26 8.03 58.21 13.57
C ILE A 26 7.68 57.38 14.80
N LEU A 27 7.18 58.02 15.87
CA LEU A 27 6.72 57.32 17.06
C LEU A 27 5.55 56.37 16.76
N ARG A 28 4.54 56.80 15.98
CA ARG A 28 3.43 55.90 15.59
C ARG A 28 3.87 54.73 14.72
N GLY A 29 4.78 54.93 13.76
CA GLY A 29 5.32 53.83 12.92
C GLY A 29 6.16 52.82 13.72
N VAL A 30 6.94 53.29 14.70
CA VAL A 30 7.71 52.43 15.61
C VAL A 30 6.80 51.65 16.54
N TRP A 31 5.74 52.26 17.08
CA TRP A 31 4.77 51.56 17.93
C TRP A 31 3.97 50.50 17.18
N VAL A 32 3.53 50.78 15.94
CA VAL A 32 2.83 49.79 15.10
C VAL A 32 3.77 48.65 14.70
N GLY A 33 5.03 48.95 14.34
CA GLY A 33 6.04 47.93 14.04
C GLY A 33 6.40 47.06 15.26
N LEU A 34 6.48 47.66 16.45
CA LEU A 34 6.73 46.93 17.71
C LEU A 34 5.54 46.06 18.10
N VAL A 35 4.30 46.53 17.93
CA VAL A 35 3.08 45.75 18.22
C VAL A 35 2.93 44.60 17.22
N LEU A 36 3.26 44.78 15.94
CA LEU A 36 3.26 43.70 14.95
C LEU A 36 4.39 42.69 15.19
N LEU A 37 5.58 43.14 15.61
CA LEU A 37 6.67 42.25 16.02
C LEU A 37 6.31 41.48 17.30
N MET A 38 5.74 42.13 18.30
CA MET A 38 5.32 41.49 19.56
C MET A 38 4.15 40.54 19.32
N ALA A 39 3.17 40.90 18.48
CA ALA A 39 2.08 40.00 18.09
C ALA A 39 2.63 38.79 17.33
N GLY A 40 3.56 38.98 16.39
CA GLY A 40 4.23 37.89 15.67
C GLY A 40 5.12 37.01 16.56
N VAL A 41 5.72 37.57 17.61
CA VAL A 41 6.49 36.82 18.62
C VAL A 41 5.55 36.04 19.54
N CYS A 42 4.44 36.63 19.98
CA CYS A 42 3.44 35.95 20.80
C CYS A 42 2.74 34.81 20.05
N THR A 43 2.33 35.02 18.78
CA THR A 43 1.74 33.96 17.96
C THR A 43 2.75 32.88 17.59
N GLY A 44 4.02 33.25 17.37
CA GLY A 44 5.11 32.30 17.15
C GLY A 44 5.39 31.42 18.37
N GLN A 45 5.34 31.98 19.58
CA GLN A 45 5.52 31.25 20.84
C GLN A 45 4.32 30.32 21.13
N GLU A 46 3.08 30.82 20.97
CA GLU A 46 1.86 30.00 21.16
C GLU A 46 1.80 28.82 20.18
N ASN A 47 2.21 29.03 18.91
CA ASN A 47 2.27 27.95 17.93
C ASN A 47 3.36 26.91 18.27
N GLN A 48 4.51 27.34 18.80
CA GLN A 48 5.56 26.41 19.26
C GLN A 48 5.09 25.58 20.45
N ASP A 49 4.42 26.20 21.42
CA ASP A 49 3.88 25.51 22.59
C ASP A 49 2.81 24.48 22.16
N LEU A 50 1.94 24.84 21.22
CA LEU A 50 0.93 23.95 20.67
C LEU A 50 1.52 22.79 19.84
N GLU A 51 2.55 23.05 19.04
CA GLU A 51 3.27 22.01 18.30
C GLU A 51 3.86 20.98 19.28
N GLN A 52 4.46 21.45 20.40
CA GLN A 52 4.94 20.54 21.45
C GLN A 52 3.81 19.74 22.10
N VAL A 53 2.66 20.35 22.36
CA VAL A 53 1.48 19.65 22.92
C VAL A 53 0.99 18.55 21.96
N ILE A 54 0.89 18.83 20.67
CA ILE A 54 0.50 17.85 19.64
C ILE A 54 1.49 16.69 19.60
N ILE A 55 2.79 16.99 19.49
CA ILE A 55 3.85 15.99 19.45
C ILE A 55 3.82 15.12 20.71
N GLN A 56 3.69 15.75 21.88
CA GLN A 56 3.65 15.07 23.16
C GLN A 56 2.44 14.13 23.25
N SER A 57 1.25 14.58 22.83
CA SER A 57 0.03 13.77 22.82
C SER A 57 0.18 12.50 21.97
N LEU A 58 0.74 12.64 20.76
CA LEU A 58 0.98 11.50 19.86
C LEU A 58 2.06 10.57 20.41
N GLN A 59 3.10 11.10 21.07
CA GLN A 59 4.14 10.32 21.74
C GLN A 59 3.63 9.57 22.97
N ASP A 60 2.75 10.17 23.75
CA ASP A 60 2.09 9.52 24.90
C ASP A 60 1.27 8.33 24.39
N ARG A 61 0.46 8.54 23.35
CA ARG A 61 -0.31 7.47 22.72
C ARG A 61 0.56 6.33 22.18
N ALA A 62 1.64 6.66 21.48
CA ALA A 62 2.58 5.67 20.95
C ALA A 62 3.29 4.85 22.04
N ARG A 63 3.47 5.43 23.24
CA ARG A 63 4.03 4.76 24.42
C ARG A 63 3.01 3.88 25.14
N GLU A 64 1.74 4.24 25.10
CA GLU A 64 0.64 3.44 25.66
C GLU A 64 0.41 2.15 24.87
N CYS A 65 0.55 2.19 23.54
CA CYS A 65 0.42 1.03 22.66
C CYS A 65 1.77 0.30 22.52
N LYS A 66 1.95 -0.77 23.28
CA LYS A 66 3.14 -1.66 23.24
C LYS A 66 2.93 -2.85 22.31
N THR A 67 1.73 -3.42 22.37
CA THR A 67 1.30 -4.49 21.48
C THR A 67 -0.10 -4.17 20.94
N LEU A 68 -0.43 -4.70 19.76
CA LEU A 68 -1.69 -4.45 19.07
C LEU A 68 -2.17 -5.73 18.39
N ARG A 69 -3.46 -6.00 18.52
CA ARG A 69 -4.20 -6.89 17.62
C ARG A 69 -5.37 -6.11 17.02
N ILE A 70 -5.53 -6.20 15.71
CA ILE A 70 -6.62 -5.54 14.98
C ILE A 70 -7.09 -6.45 13.86
N GLU A 71 -8.41 -6.54 13.69
CA GLU A 71 -9.04 -7.16 12.54
C GLU A 71 -10.00 -6.17 11.89
N TRP A 72 -10.00 -6.13 10.57
CA TRP A 72 -10.89 -5.25 9.82
C TRP A 72 -11.32 -5.87 8.49
N GLU A 73 -12.42 -5.37 7.97
CA GLU A 73 -12.93 -5.71 6.66
C GLU A 73 -12.88 -4.47 5.77
N GLU A 74 -12.54 -4.63 4.50
CA GLU A 74 -12.53 -3.57 3.51
C GLU A 74 -13.44 -3.92 2.34
N THR A 75 -14.36 -3.01 2.04
CA THR A 75 -14.98 -2.94 0.72
C THR A 75 -14.11 -2.09 -0.18
N GLN A 76 -13.56 -2.68 -1.23
CA GLN A 76 -12.75 -1.99 -2.22
C GLN A 76 -13.49 -1.88 -3.55
N TRP A 77 -13.35 -0.74 -4.20
CA TRP A 77 -13.75 -0.53 -5.58
C TRP A 77 -12.56 0.04 -6.36
N ALA A 78 -12.34 -0.42 -7.58
CA ALA A 78 -11.34 0.13 -8.49
C ALA A 78 -11.94 0.28 -9.89
N CYS A 79 -11.62 1.38 -10.57
CA CYS A 79 -11.90 1.47 -11.99
C CYS A 79 -11.08 0.45 -12.78
N LYS A 80 -11.57 0.14 -13.98
CA LYS A 80 -10.80 -0.56 -15.00
C LYS A 80 -9.37 -0.01 -15.09
N GLY A 81 -8.38 -0.89 -14.91
CA GLY A 81 -6.96 -0.60 -15.01
C GLY A 81 -6.33 0.07 -13.78
N CYS A 82 -7.08 0.24 -12.69
CA CYS A 82 -6.70 1.10 -11.57
C CYS A 82 -6.29 0.34 -10.29
N GLU A 83 -5.98 -0.96 -10.38
CA GLU A 83 -5.73 -1.82 -9.20
C GLU A 83 -4.25 -2.18 -8.98
N GLY A 84 -3.35 -1.73 -9.87
CA GLY A 84 -1.90 -1.87 -9.73
C GLY A 84 -1.29 -1.02 -8.62
N THR A 85 -0.14 -1.45 -8.09
CA THR A 85 0.66 -0.65 -7.16
C THR A 85 1.32 0.52 -7.88
N PHE A 86 1.30 1.71 -7.26
CA PHE A 86 1.91 2.95 -7.79
C PHE A 86 3.38 2.85 -8.22
N GLU A 87 4.09 1.80 -7.80
CA GLU A 87 5.50 1.54 -8.13
C GLU A 87 5.71 1.15 -9.59
N SER A 88 4.63 0.85 -10.32
CA SER A 88 4.71 0.17 -11.61
C SER A 88 4.49 1.09 -12.82
N LEU A 89 4.32 2.40 -12.59
CA LEU A 89 4.12 3.43 -13.62
C LEU A 89 5.45 4.01 -14.13
N ALA A 90 6.52 3.21 -14.19
CA ALA A 90 7.73 3.59 -14.91
C ALA A 90 7.43 3.58 -16.42
N GLU A 91 7.78 4.67 -17.11
CA GLU A 91 7.54 4.87 -18.54
C GLU A 91 7.91 3.62 -19.37
N GLY A 92 6.92 3.05 -20.06
CA GLY A 92 7.14 2.02 -21.09
C GLY A 92 6.96 0.57 -20.65
N GLN A 93 6.67 0.26 -19.39
CA GLN A 93 6.16 -1.06 -19.03
C GLN A 93 4.62 -1.05 -19.06
N GLN A 94 4.04 -1.58 -20.14
CA GLN A 94 2.66 -2.08 -20.10
C GLN A 94 2.62 -3.26 -19.13
N LEU A 95 2.50 -2.97 -17.84
CA LEU A 95 1.87 -3.93 -16.96
C LEU A 95 0.43 -4.02 -17.42
N LEU A 96 -0.03 -5.25 -17.68
CA LEU A 96 -1.43 -5.56 -17.88
C LEU A 96 -2.22 -4.79 -16.83
N GLU A 97 -2.92 -3.76 -17.29
CA GLU A 97 -3.81 -2.91 -16.51
C GLU A 97 -4.95 -3.81 -16.03
N MET A 98 -4.91 -4.16 -14.75
CA MET A 98 -5.85 -5.08 -14.12
C MET A 98 -6.67 -4.26 -13.13
N PRO A 99 -8.01 -4.42 -13.09
CA PRO A 99 -8.84 -5.33 -13.88
C PRO A 99 -9.28 -4.73 -15.23
N LEU A 100 -9.74 -5.59 -16.16
CA LEU A 100 -10.22 -5.19 -17.49
C LEU A 100 -11.59 -4.48 -17.49
N GLU A 101 -12.26 -4.49 -16.35
CA GLU A 101 -13.53 -3.84 -16.03
C GLU A 101 -13.43 -3.26 -14.61
N ASP A 102 -14.40 -2.42 -14.22
CA ASP A 102 -14.50 -1.96 -12.84
C ASP A 102 -14.70 -3.16 -11.90
N SER A 103 -13.99 -3.17 -10.78
CA SER A 103 -14.04 -4.26 -9.81
C SER A 103 -14.57 -3.79 -8.47
N SER A 104 -15.22 -4.70 -7.76
CA SER A 104 -15.56 -4.54 -6.35
C SER A 104 -15.31 -5.83 -5.61
N LYS A 105 -14.75 -5.72 -4.41
CA LYS A 105 -14.41 -6.89 -3.60
C LYS A 105 -14.41 -6.54 -2.13
N ILE A 106 -14.58 -7.59 -1.32
CA ILE A 106 -14.49 -7.51 0.13
C ILE A 106 -13.25 -8.30 0.55
N LEU A 107 -12.37 -7.67 1.32
CA LEU A 107 -11.16 -8.28 1.86
C LEU A 107 -11.21 -8.22 3.38
N THR A 108 -10.79 -9.29 4.04
CA THR A 108 -10.58 -9.31 5.49
C THR A 108 -9.11 -9.24 5.79
N TYR A 109 -8.79 -8.61 6.91
CA TYR A 109 -7.42 -8.39 7.33
C TYR A 109 -7.28 -8.64 8.83
N GLU A 110 -6.12 -9.17 9.20
CA GLU A 110 -5.67 -9.33 10.58
C GLU A 110 -4.25 -8.78 10.68
N MET A 111 -3.99 -8.02 11.74
CA MET A 111 -2.64 -7.60 12.08
C MET A 111 -2.38 -7.83 13.57
N VAL A 112 -1.24 -8.46 13.86
CA VAL A 112 -0.72 -8.64 15.22
C VAL A 112 0.68 -8.04 15.28
N TRP A 113 0.93 -7.20 16.27
CA TRP A 113 2.22 -6.55 16.50
C TRP A 113 2.59 -6.61 17.98
N ASP A 114 3.82 -7.03 18.29
CA ASP A 114 4.31 -7.20 19.67
C ASP A 114 5.35 -6.15 20.11
N GLY A 115 5.65 -5.18 19.25
CA GLY A 115 6.76 -4.23 19.45
C GLY A 115 7.84 -4.38 18.39
N ASP A 116 8.33 -5.62 18.20
CA ASP A 116 9.50 -5.95 17.39
C ASP A 116 9.18 -6.88 16.21
N SER A 117 7.99 -7.47 16.23
CA SER A 117 7.49 -8.44 15.27
C SER A 117 6.10 -8.02 14.80
N VAL A 118 5.81 -8.30 13.54
CA VAL A 118 4.47 -8.08 12.99
C VAL A 118 4.05 -9.27 12.15
N LYS A 119 2.78 -9.64 12.27
CA LYS A 119 2.09 -10.55 11.37
C LYS A 119 0.95 -9.79 10.74
N PHE A 120 0.82 -9.93 9.43
CA PHE A 120 -0.25 -9.37 8.62
C PHE A 120 -0.85 -10.48 7.77
N VAL A 121 -2.16 -10.57 7.79
CA VAL A 121 -2.93 -11.52 6.98
C VAL A 121 -3.95 -10.72 6.19
N LYS A 122 -4.09 -11.06 4.91
CA LYS A 122 -5.10 -10.52 4.00
C LYS A 122 -5.79 -11.69 3.31
N GLU A 123 -7.11 -11.71 3.34
CA GLU A 123 -7.90 -12.82 2.80
C GLU A 123 -9.11 -12.31 2.02
N GLY A 124 -9.50 -13.03 0.97
CA GLY A 124 -10.64 -12.70 0.11
C GLY A 124 -10.29 -12.79 -1.38
N PRO A 125 -11.02 -12.10 -2.28
CA PRO A 125 -10.76 -12.13 -3.72
C PRO A 125 -9.47 -11.38 -4.06
N LEU A 126 -8.44 -12.11 -4.46
CA LEU A 126 -7.14 -11.57 -4.81
C LEU A 126 -6.85 -11.83 -6.29
N TRP A 127 -6.18 -10.89 -6.94
CA TRP A 127 -5.88 -10.98 -8.36
C TRP A 127 -4.98 -12.19 -8.68
N ASP A 128 -5.36 -13.01 -9.66
CA ASP A 128 -4.54 -14.09 -10.22
C ASP A 128 -4.15 -13.75 -11.68
N PRO A 129 -2.87 -13.43 -11.96
CA PRO A 129 -2.44 -13.07 -13.31
C PRO A 129 -2.50 -14.25 -14.30
N GLY A 130 -2.50 -15.50 -13.83
CA GLY A 130 -2.63 -16.68 -14.70
C GLY A 130 -4.06 -16.91 -15.20
N VAL A 131 -5.05 -16.33 -14.52
CA VAL A 131 -6.47 -16.37 -14.91
C VAL A 131 -6.93 -15.04 -15.49
N GLY A 132 -6.35 -13.93 -15.03
CA GLY A 132 -6.84 -12.59 -15.35
C GLY A 132 -8.11 -12.22 -14.58
N ASP A 133 -8.28 -12.74 -13.35
CA ASP A 133 -9.46 -12.50 -12.52
C ASP A 133 -9.13 -12.57 -11.02
N PHE A 134 -10.08 -12.20 -10.16
CA PHE A 134 -9.99 -12.35 -8.71
C PHE A 134 -10.43 -13.74 -8.28
N LEU A 135 -9.52 -14.45 -7.61
CA LEU A 135 -9.81 -15.73 -7.00
C LEU A 135 -9.74 -15.62 -5.48
N PRO A 136 -10.52 -16.42 -4.73
CA PRO A 136 -10.32 -16.56 -3.30
C PRO A 136 -8.86 -16.88 -3.00
N GLY A 137 -8.26 -16.13 -2.08
CA GLY A 137 -6.88 -16.32 -1.72
C GLY A 137 -6.54 -15.67 -0.39
N LYS A 138 -5.31 -15.94 0.04
CA LYS A 138 -4.74 -15.52 1.31
C LYS A 138 -3.30 -15.10 1.12
N GLU A 139 -2.95 -13.92 1.62
CA GLU A 139 -1.59 -13.42 1.70
C GLU A 139 -1.21 -13.32 3.18
N VAL A 140 0.00 -13.78 3.52
CA VAL A 140 0.56 -13.69 4.87
C VAL A 140 1.92 -13.02 4.77
N GLU A 141 2.15 -12.01 5.59
CA GLU A 141 3.43 -11.34 5.73
C GLU A 141 3.81 -11.29 7.21
N ILE A 142 4.98 -11.81 7.56
CA ILE A 142 5.49 -11.85 8.92
C ILE A 142 6.89 -11.27 8.95
N VAL A 143 7.13 -10.29 9.82
CA VAL A 143 8.47 -9.84 10.19
C VAL A 143 8.72 -10.29 11.62
N HIS A 144 9.73 -11.13 11.83
CA HIS A 144 10.08 -11.65 13.15
C HIS A 144 11.56 -12.01 13.22
N ALA A 145 12.23 -11.62 14.31
CA ALA A 145 13.65 -11.91 14.55
C ALA A 145 14.58 -11.55 13.38
N GLY A 146 14.34 -10.39 12.75
CA GLY A 146 15.10 -9.90 11.60
C GLY A 146 14.76 -10.56 10.25
N LYS A 147 13.79 -11.48 10.23
CA LYS A 147 13.38 -12.18 9.00
C LYS A 147 12.01 -11.70 8.53
N LEU A 148 11.86 -11.51 7.22
CA LEU A 148 10.56 -11.52 6.54
C LEU A 148 10.24 -12.95 6.10
N VAL A 149 9.01 -13.38 6.35
CA VAL A 149 8.35 -14.48 5.66
C VAL A 149 7.12 -13.93 4.92
N ARG A 150 7.02 -14.18 3.63
CA ARG A 150 5.81 -13.92 2.83
C ARG A 150 5.24 -15.19 2.26
N TYR A 151 3.93 -15.27 2.20
CA TYR A 151 3.20 -16.35 1.57
C TYR A 151 2.01 -15.81 0.78
N ASN A 152 1.82 -16.34 -0.41
CA ASN A 152 0.62 -16.17 -1.22
C ASN A 152 0.00 -17.55 -1.45
N SER A 153 -1.31 -17.66 -1.19
CA SER A 153 -2.08 -18.89 -1.38
C SER A 153 -1.99 -19.45 -2.80
N PRO A 154 -2.40 -20.72 -3.02
CA PRO A 154 -2.38 -21.31 -4.34
C PRO A 154 -3.03 -20.43 -5.40
N ARG A 155 -2.38 -20.39 -6.56
CA ARG A 155 -2.82 -19.71 -7.78
C ARG A 155 -2.81 -20.71 -8.91
N LYS A 156 -3.36 -20.34 -10.08
CA LYS A 156 -3.34 -21.22 -11.26
C LYS A 156 -1.94 -21.79 -11.55
N LEU A 157 -0.89 -21.00 -11.30
CA LEU A 157 0.50 -21.36 -11.58
C LEU A 157 1.18 -22.16 -10.45
N TYR A 158 0.70 -22.06 -9.21
CA TYR A 158 1.42 -22.55 -8.03
C TYR A 158 0.49 -23.37 -7.14
N LYS A 159 0.59 -24.70 -7.23
CA LYS A 159 -0.30 -25.66 -6.56
C LYS A 159 -0.39 -25.46 -5.04
N GLY A 160 0.73 -25.18 -4.37
CA GLY A 160 0.77 -24.87 -2.93
C GLY A 160 0.96 -23.38 -2.62
N GLY A 161 0.92 -22.51 -3.63
CA GLY A 161 1.20 -21.09 -3.49
C GLY A 161 2.69 -20.75 -3.63
N MET A 162 3.02 -19.48 -3.38
CA MET A 162 4.40 -18.98 -3.39
C MET A 162 4.80 -18.49 -2.01
N GLY A 163 6.06 -18.73 -1.65
CA GLY A 163 6.67 -18.24 -0.41
C GLY A 163 7.95 -17.47 -0.67
N GLU A 164 8.28 -16.54 0.22
CA GLU A 164 9.55 -15.82 0.22
C GLU A 164 10.11 -15.70 1.64
N ILE A 165 11.44 -15.76 1.77
CA ILE A 165 12.16 -15.57 3.02
C ILE A 165 13.34 -14.60 2.80
N TRP A 166 13.47 -13.60 3.68
CA TRP A 166 14.52 -12.57 3.63
C TRP A 166 15.06 -12.25 5.04
N SER A 167 16.38 -12.22 5.25
CA SER A 167 17.06 -12.07 6.56
C SER A 167 17.55 -10.65 6.85
N ASP A 168 17.53 -9.74 5.88
CA ASP A 168 17.93 -8.34 6.12
C ASP A 168 16.74 -7.47 6.52
N GLY A 169 15.55 -8.05 6.69
CA GLY A 169 14.33 -7.32 6.99
C GLY A 169 14.05 -6.20 5.98
N LYS A 170 14.62 -6.25 4.75
CA LYS A 170 14.36 -5.28 3.67
C LYS A 170 13.27 -5.67 2.69
N PRO A 171 12.12 -6.18 3.11
CA PRO A 171 10.89 -5.66 2.55
C PRO A 171 10.61 -4.39 3.33
N GLN A 172 10.69 -3.23 2.66
CA GLN A 172 9.85 -2.12 3.11
C GLN A 172 8.48 -2.74 3.34
N TRP A 173 8.05 -2.79 4.61
CA TRP A 173 6.72 -3.25 4.98
C TRP A 173 5.81 -2.49 4.05
N SER A 174 5.27 -3.19 3.06
CA SER A 174 4.93 -2.56 1.78
C SER A 174 4.02 -1.39 2.09
N MET A 175 4.30 -0.23 1.48
CA MET A 175 3.65 1.06 1.74
C MET A 175 2.18 1.04 1.30
N ASN A 176 1.42 0.05 1.75
CA ASN A 176 0.02 -0.08 1.51
C ASN A 176 -0.70 0.95 2.35
N VAL A 177 -1.68 1.58 1.70
CA VAL A 177 -2.62 2.57 2.21
C VAL A 177 -3.13 2.29 3.64
N TYR A 178 -3.35 1.01 3.95
CA TYR A 178 -3.88 0.50 5.22
C TYR A 178 -2.98 0.82 6.41
N ASN A 179 -1.68 0.83 6.18
CA ASN A 179 -0.69 1.08 7.22
C ASN A 179 -0.87 2.49 7.76
N SER A 180 -1.17 3.48 6.92
CA SER A 180 -1.29 4.87 7.34
C SER A 180 -2.39 5.08 8.40
N ALA A 181 -3.58 4.51 8.22
CA ALA A 181 -4.66 4.66 9.18
C ALA A 181 -4.30 4.04 10.54
N ILE A 182 -3.80 2.80 10.56
CA ILE A 182 -3.42 2.11 11.80
C ILE A 182 -2.21 2.79 12.47
N LYS A 183 -1.24 3.27 11.67
CA LYS A 183 -0.12 4.10 12.12
C LYS A 183 -0.61 5.36 12.83
N TYR A 184 -1.55 6.09 12.23
CA TYR A 184 -2.15 7.27 12.83
C TYR A 184 -2.93 6.96 14.11
N GLY A 185 -3.73 5.88 14.12
CA GLY A 185 -4.47 5.48 15.32
C GLY A 185 -3.62 4.92 16.44
N THR A 186 -2.35 4.57 16.21
CA THR A 186 -1.40 4.18 17.26
C THR A 186 -0.45 5.32 17.63
N GLY A 187 -0.42 6.42 16.86
CA GLY A 187 0.55 7.51 17.02
C GLY A 187 1.95 7.16 16.49
N ARG A 188 2.09 6.14 15.62
CA ARG A 188 3.37 5.66 15.09
C ARG A 188 3.38 5.70 13.56
N ASN A 189 4.29 6.42 12.91
CA ASN A 189 4.45 6.37 11.43
C ASN A 189 5.24 5.16 10.89
N GLN A 190 6.04 4.51 11.73
CA GLN A 190 6.53 3.16 11.49
C GLN A 190 6.47 2.40 12.81
N PHE A 191 6.05 1.13 12.80
CA PHE A 191 5.97 0.34 14.04
C PHE A 191 7.34 0.22 14.72
N PHE A 192 8.42 0.20 13.93
CA PHE A 192 9.80 0.01 14.38
C PHE A 192 10.59 1.31 14.64
N ASP A 193 10.15 2.48 14.12
CA ASP A 193 10.86 3.74 14.34
C ASP A 193 10.31 4.52 15.54
N PRO A 194 11.18 5.18 16.33
CA PRO A 194 10.74 6.10 17.37
C PRO A 194 10.02 7.32 16.79
N ALA A 195 8.95 7.76 17.48
CA ALA A 195 8.10 8.89 17.09
C ALA A 195 8.84 10.22 16.81
N ARG A 196 10.05 10.39 17.34
CA ARG A 196 10.82 11.63 17.24
C ARG A 196 11.28 11.99 15.81
N VAL A 197 11.35 11.00 14.91
CA VAL A 197 11.72 11.22 13.50
C VAL A 197 10.55 11.79 12.69
N GLN A 198 9.32 11.72 13.21
CA GLN A 198 8.09 11.77 12.43
C GLN A 198 7.58 13.18 12.13
N PHE A 199 7.90 14.17 12.96
CA PHE A 199 7.39 15.55 12.81
C PHE A 199 8.45 16.57 12.41
N ALA A 200 9.72 16.17 12.31
CA ALA A 200 10.81 17.09 11.96
C ALA A 200 10.54 17.81 10.62
N SER A 201 9.89 17.11 9.68
CA SER A 201 9.54 17.61 8.35
C SER A 201 8.17 18.27 8.25
N PHE A 202 7.46 18.51 9.36
CA PHE A 202 6.13 19.13 9.35
C PHE A 202 6.13 20.50 10.03
N TYR A 203 5.13 21.32 9.72
CA TYR A 203 4.82 22.57 10.41
C TYR A 203 3.31 22.68 10.65
N LEU A 204 2.93 23.39 11.71
CA LEU A 204 1.53 23.66 12.02
C LEU A 204 1.01 24.79 11.11
N SER A 205 -0.06 24.53 10.37
CA SER A 205 -0.77 25.53 9.57
C SER A 205 -1.61 26.45 10.44
N GLU A 206 -1.91 27.66 9.95
CA GLU A 206 -2.93 28.55 10.53
C GLU A 206 -4.36 28.08 10.19
N ASP A 207 -4.51 27.18 9.22
CA ASP A 207 -5.81 26.64 8.83
C ASP A 207 -6.52 25.92 9.99
N ARG A 208 -7.82 26.18 10.14
CA ARG A 208 -8.69 25.58 11.16
C ARG A 208 -9.97 25.02 10.50
N PRO A 209 -9.86 23.97 9.68
CA PRO A 209 -11.03 23.37 9.04
C PRO A 209 -11.91 22.69 10.08
N VAL A 210 -13.21 22.58 9.79
CA VAL A 210 -14.17 21.85 10.63
C VAL A 210 -14.38 20.46 10.04
N TRP A 211 -14.29 19.44 10.89
CA TRP A 211 -14.55 18.03 10.55
C TRP A 211 -15.49 17.43 11.60
N ASN A 212 -16.64 16.89 11.18
CA ASN A 212 -17.67 16.34 12.08
C ASN A 212 -17.97 17.26 13.29
N ASP A 213 -18.23 18.54 13.00
CA ASP A 213 -18.51 19.59 14.00
C ASP A 213 -17.36 19.92 14.98
N SER A 214 -16.16 19.37 14.78
CA SER A 214 -14.95 19.70 15.54
C SER A 214 -13.98 20.56 14.72
N GLU A 215 -13.51 21.67 15.29
CA GLU A 215 -12.44 22.47 14.70
C GLU A 215 -11.11 21.69 14.80
N CYS A 216 -10.44 21.49 13.66
CA CYS A 216 -9.22 20.71 13.57
C CYS A 216 -7.98 21.59 13.42
N TYR A 217 -6.85 21.08 13.90
CA TYR A 217 -5.53 21.61 13.60
C TYR A 217 -4.97 20.92 12.36
N VAL A 218 -4.23 21.65 11.52
CA VAL A 218 -3.64 21.08 10.30
C VAL A 218 -2.13 21.12 10.39
N ILE A 219 -1.48 19.97 10.25
CA ILE A 219 -0.04 19.90 10.03
C ILE A 219 0.24 19.66 8.54
N LYS A 220 1.22 20.38 7.99
CA LYS A 220 1.62 20.28 6.57
C LYS A 220 3.09 19.95 6.46
N MET A 221 3.44 19.18 5.43
CA MET A 221 4.85 18.86 5.17
C MET A 221 5.61 20.11 4.72
N LYS A 222 6.81 20.32 5.26
CA LYS A 222 7.69 21.44 4.91
C LYS A 222 8.09 21.35 3.43
N PRO A 223 8.13 22.47 2.70
CA PRO A 223 8.62 22.49 1.33
C PRO A 223 10.05 21.93 1.24
N GLY A 224 10.32 21.09 0.25
CA GLY A 224 11.65 20.52 0.00
C GLY A 224 12.01 19.26 0.80
N SER A 225 11.10 18.73 1.61
CA SER A 225 11.31 17.49 2.41
C SER A 225 11.42 16.20 1.60
N GLY A 226 11.21 16.26 0.27
CA GLY A 226 11.07 15.09 -0.60
C GLY A 226 9.73 14.38 -0.36
N GLY A 227 8.94 14.18 -1.42
CA GLY A 227 7.59 13.60 -1.34
C GLY A 227 6.47 14.58 -1.74
N GLY A 228 5.25 14.07 -1.91
CA GLY A 228 4.04 14.85 -2.22
C GLY A 228 3.67 15.84 -1.12
N SER A 229 2.73 16.77 -1.39
CA SER A 229 2.22 17.66 -0.34
C SER A 229 1.21 16.90 0.51
N ALA A 230 1.64 16.50 1.71
CA ALA A 230 0.79 15.88 2.72
C ALA A 230 0.23 16.93 3.71
N GLU A 231 -1.09 16.95 3.89
CA GLU A 231 -1.79 17.65 4.95
C GLU A 231 -2.47 16.63 5.86
N ILE A 232 -2.33 16.80 7.18
CA ILE A 232 -2.97 15.93 8.17
C ILE A 232 -3.79 16.79 9.13
N TRP A 233 -5.06 16.45 9.29
CA TRP A 233 -6.01 17.16 10.14
C TRP A 233 -6.14 16.41 11.47
N LEU A 234 -5.99 17.14 12.58
CA LEU A 234 -5.91 16.63 13.93
C LEU A 234 -7.08 17.17 14.76
N ASP A 235 -7.86 16.29 15.37
CA ASP A 235 -9.00 16.67 16.20
C ASP A 235 -8.57 16.82 17.67
N PRO A 236 -8.59 18.03 18.26
CA PRO A 236 -8.19 18.23 19.65
C PRO A 236 -9.09 17.50 20.65
N SER A 237 -10.36 17.24 20.31
CA SER A 237 -11.29 16.50 21.17
C SER A 237 -10.92 15.02 21.32
N LEU A 238 -10.09 14.53 20.39
CA LEU A 238 -9.53 13.18 20.34
C LEU A 238 -8.04 13.17 20.71
N ASN A 239 -7.60 14.13 21.54
CA ASN A 239 -6.18 14.29 21.91
C ASN A 239 -5.27 14.47 20.68
N PHE A 240 -5.72 15.27 19.71
CA PHE A 240 -5.00 15.56 18.47
C PHE A 240 -4.76 14.34 17.57
N LEU A 241 -5.65 13.34 17.64
CA LEU A 241 -5.60 12.20 16.72
C LEU A 241 -5.91 12.63 15.27
N PRO A 242 -5.23 12.04 14.26
CA PRO A 242 -5.51 12.32 12.87
C PRO A 242 -6.90 11.84 12.47
N VAL A 243 -7.73 12.74 11.93
CA VAL A 243 -9.07 12.43 11.42
C VAL A 243 -9.14 12.47 9.89
N ARG A 244 -8.17 13.12 9.25
CA ARG A 244 -8.05 13.15 7.79
C ARG A 244 -6.60 13.33 7.37
N SER A 245 -6.20 12.67 6.29
CA SER A 245 -4.92 12.85 5.62
C SER A 245 -5.18 13.09 4.14
N LEU A 246 -4.66 14.19 3.62
CA LEU A 246 -4.71 14.55 2.20
C LEU A 246 -3.29 14.49 1.67
N ASP A 247 -3.06 13.73 0.61
CA ASP A 247 -1.77 13.70 -0.08
C ASP A 247 -1.97 14.04 -1.55
N THR A 248 -1.23 15.03 -2.03
CA THR A 248 -1.10 15.27 -3.47
C THR A 248 0.28 14.79 -3.88
N THR A 249 0.30 13.62 -4.51
CA THR A 249 1.57 13.03 -4.92
C THR A 249 2.15 13.85 -6.08
N SER A 250 3.46 14.10 -6.07
CA SER A 250 4.14 14.77 -7.19
C SER A 250 4.22 13.90 -8.45
N ARG A 251 3.71 12.67 -8.39
CA ARG A 251 3.64 11.76 -9.53
C ARG A 251 2.48 12.23 -10.42
N ARG A 252 2.85 12.81 -11.56
CA ARG A 252 1.90 13.10 -12.64
C ARG A 252 1.38 11.77 -13.17
N GLY A 253 0.11 11.73 -13.59
CA GLY A 253 -0.44 10.58 -14.31
C GLY A 253 0.38 10.20 -15.55
N ALA A 254 0.09 9.05 -16.15
CA ALA A 254 0.78 8.56 -17.36
C ALA A 254 0.71 9.53 -18.56
N ASP A 255 -0.21 10.47 -18.53
CA ASP A 255 -0.45 11.57 -19.48
C ASP A 255 0.24 12.90 -19.09
N GLY A 256 0.91 12.97 -17.94
CA GLY A 256 1.78 14.08 -17.52
C GLY A 256 1.07 15.36 -17.05
N ASN A 257 -0.27 15.38 -16.95
CA ASN A 257 -1.01 16.64 -16.84
C ASN A 257 -1.61 16.94 -15.46
N GLU A 258 -2.11 15.94 -14.72
CA GLU A 258 -2.70 16.18 -13.40
C GLU A 258 -2.01 15.32 -12.31
N PRO A 259 -1.93 15.80 -11.05
CA PRO A 259 -1.41 15.01 -9.95
C PRO A 259 -2.48 14.02 -9.45
N TYR A 260 -2.03 12.89 -8.90
CA TYR A 260 -2.91 12.05 -8.09
C TYR A 260 -3.18 12.71 -6.74
N HIS A 261 -4.43 12.60 -6.31
CA HIS A 261 -4.89 13.03 -5.00
C HIS A 261 -5.36 11.84 -4.18
N ILE A 262 -4.92 11.78 -2.94
CA ILE A 262 -5.32 10.79 -1.96
C ILE A 262 -6.06 11.50 -0.84
N ASP A 263 -7.26 11.03 -0.52
CA ASP A 263 -8.02 11.45 0.66
C ASP A 263 -8.27 10.24 1.56
N CYS A 264 -7.73 10.28 2.77
CA CYS A 264 -7.93 9.27 3.80
C CYS A 264 -8.65 9.89 4.99
N GLN A 265 -9.86 9.44 5.28
CA GLN A 265 -10.67 9.85 6.43
C GLN A 265 -10.63 8.74 7.48
N ILE A 266 -10.39 9.08 8.74
CA ILE A 266 -10.18 8.12 9.81
C ILE A 266 -11.26 8.32 10.87
N PHE A 267 -11.91 7.23 11.26
CA PHE A 267 -13.03 7.24 12.20
C PHE A 267 -12.62 6.53 13.48
N TYR A 268 -13.10 7.08 14.60
CA TYR A 268 -12.80 6.58 15.93
C TYR A 268 -14.08 6.32 16.71
N LYS A 269 -13.99 5.41 17.69
CA LYS A 269 -14.99 5.19 18.73
C LYS A 269 -14.35 5.30 20.10
N ARG A 270 -15.15 5.64 21.10
CA ARG A 270 -14.75 5.54 22.52
C ARG A 270 -15.16 4.18 23.06
N SER A 271 -14.25 3.51 23.74
CA SER A 271 -14.46 2.25 24.44
C SER A 271 -13.94 2.35 25.89
N PRO A 272 -14.17 1.34 26.73
CA PRO A 272 -13.54 1.27 28.05
C PRO A 272 -12.00 1.25 28.01
N ALA A 273 -11.40 0.83 26.90
CA ALA A 273 -9.95 0.82 26.70
C ALA A 273 -9.40 2.16 26.18
N GLY A 274 -10.26 3.13 25.86
CA GLY A 274 -9.89 4.47 25.41
C GLY A 274 -10.47 4.82 24.04
N ILE A 275 -9.72 5.57 23.24
CA ILE A 275 -10.09 5.92 21.86
C ILE A 275 -9.51 4.87 20.93
N GLU A 276 -10.38 4.21 20.16
CA GLU A 276 -10.04 3.13 19.22
C GLU A 276 -10.41 3.53 17.79
N ILE A 277 -9.67 3.06 16.79
CA ILE A 277 -10.12 3.20 15.40
C ILE A 277 -11.39 2.36 15.21
N SER A 278 -12.40 2.94 14.57
CA SER A 278 -13.61 2.23 14.13
C SER A 278 -13.61 1.90 12.65
N GLY A 279 -12.83 2.64 11.84
CA GLY A 279 -12.74 2.43 10.40
C GLY A 279 -12.02 3.56 9.69
N TRP A 280 -11.89 3.46 8.38
CA TRP A 280 -11.37 4.54 7.54
C TRP A 280 -11.97 4.47 6.14
N LYS A 281 -11.97 5.61 5.47
CA LYS A 281 -12.28 5.70 4.04
C LYS A 281 -11.06 6.22 3.32
N TRP A 282 -10.71 5.60 2.22
CA TRP A 282 -9.62 6.04 1.38
C TRP A 282 -10.09 6.18 -0.05
N VAL A 283 -9.72 7.28 -0.68
CA VAL A 283 -10.07 7.60 -2.06
C VAL A 283 -8.81 8.03 -2.79
N LEU A 284 -8.56 7.39 -3.93
CA LEU A 284 -7.59 7.84 -4.91
C LEU A 284 -8.33 8.51 -6.06
N MET A 285 -7.89 9.71 -6.41
CA MET A 285 -8.39 10.47 -7.54
C MET A 285 -7.26 10.79 -8.50
N TYR A 286 -7.57 10.74 -9.79
CA TYR A 286 -6.78 11.32 -10.86
C TYR A 286 -7.59 12.49 -11.43
N GLY A 287 -7.14 13.72 -11.16
CA GLY A 287 -7.95 14.90 -11.44
C GLY A 287 -9.25 14.91 -10.64
N SER A 288 -10.37 14.99 -11.35
CA SER A 288 -11.72 14.88 -10.79
C SER A 288 -12.30 13.46 -10.79
N THR A 289 -11.55 12.46 -11.30
CA THR A 289 -12.04 11.09 -11.47
C THR A 289 -11.56 10.19 -10.34
N ILE A 290 -12.48 9.54 -9.65
CA ILE A 290 -12.16 8.52 -8.64
C ILE A 290 -11.59 7.30 -9.34
N GLN A 291 -10.39 6.89 -8.94
CA GLN A 291 -9.71 5.73 -9.48
C GLN A 291 -9.92 4.49 -8.61
N ARG A 292 -9.92 4.69 -7.29
CA ARG A 292 -10.05 3.60 -6.32
C ARG A 292 -10.62 4.12 -5.02
N THR A 293 -11.43 3.30 -4.38
CA THR A 293 -11.92 3.56 -3.02
C THR A 293 -11.73 2.34 -2.13
N ILE A 294 -11.58 2.61 -0.84
CA ILE A 294 -11.60 1.64 0.24
C ILE A 294 -12.54 2.19 1.30
N ASP A 295 -13.50 1.40 1.75
CA ASP A 295 -14.28 1.62 2.96
C ASP A 295 -13.95 0.49 3.94
N ALA A 296 -13.27 0.84 5.03
CA ALA A 296 -12.77 -0.11 6.01
C ALA A 296 -13.54 -0.01 7.32
N VAL A 297 -13.94 -1.16 7.86
CA VAL A 297 -14.65 -1.29 9.13
C VAL A 297 -13.83 -2.18 10.07
N VAL A 298 -13.42 -1.61 11.20
CA VAL A 298 -12.69 -2.36 12.24
C VAL A 298 -13.66 -3.25 13.00
N GLN A 299 -13.39 -4.56 12.96
CA GLN A 299 -14.18 -5.60 13.63
C GLN A 299 -13.71 -5.79 15.06
N SER A 300 -12.40 -5.86 15.27
CA SER A 300 -11.78 -5.99 16.59
C SER A 300 -10.56 -5.10 16.74
N TRP A 301 -10.35 -4.57 17.94
CA TRP A 301 -9.24 -3.70 18.28
C TRP A 301 -8.84 -3.96 19.74
N GLU A 302 -7.63 -4.47 19.95
CA GLU A 302 -7.12 -4.83 21.27
C GLU A 302 -5.78 -4.15 21.52
N TRP A 303 -5.74 -3.33 22.58
CA TRP A 303 -4.51 -2.71 23.06
C TRP A 303 -3.82 -3.57 24.10
N ASN A 304 -2.51 -3.69 23.95
CA ASN A 304 -1.64 -4.44 24.85
C ASN A 304 -2.09 -5.90 25.12
N PRO A 305 -2.61 -6.66 24.12
CA PRO A 305 -2.93 -8.06 24.36
C PRO A 305 -1.65 -8.86 24.68
N ALA A 306 -1.82 -9.94 25.43
CA ALA A 306 -0.77 -10.95 25.56
C ALA A 306 -0.59 -11.66 24.21
N ILE A 307 0.60 -11.58 23.64
CA ILE A 307 0.96 -12.23 22.36
C ILE A 307 1.97 -13.34 22.64
N ASN A 308 1.69 -14.53 22.13
CA ASN A 308 2.61 -15.66 22.19
C ASN A 308 3.57 -15.61 20.98
N ILE A 309 4.83 -16.01 21.19
CA ILE A 309 5.86 -16.09 20.14
C ILE A 309 5.42 -16.94 18.95
N ASP A 310 4.67 -18.02 19.21
CA ASP A 310 4.13 -18.93 18.19
C ASP A 310 3.20 -18.22 17.19
N THR A 311 2.72 -17.01 17.50
CA THR A 311 1.90 -16.18 16.59
C THR A 311 2.66 -15.84 15.31
N PHE A 312 3.98 -15.70 15.41
CA PHE A 312 4.88 -15.30 14.32
C PHE A 312 5.58 -16.49 13.67
N GLU A 313 5.29 -17.72 14.09
CA GLU A 313 5.75 -18.92 13.39
C GLU A 313 4.85 -19.17 12.17
N PHE A 314 5.47 -19.57 11.06
CA PHE A 314 4.75 -19.90 9.83
C PHE A 314 5.37 -21.09 9.13
N GLU A 315 4.55 -22.09 8.89
CA GLU A 315 4.89 -23.25 8.08
C GLU A 315 4.24 -23.11 6.70
N PHE A 316 5.07 -23.17 5.66
CA PHE A 316 4.59 -23.17 4.29
C PHE A 316 3.78 -24.45 4.02
N PRO A 317 2.62 -24.35 3.35
CA PRO A 317 1.90 -25.53 2.89
C PRO A 317 2.73 -26.42 1.96
N VAL A 318 2.35 -27.69 1.87
CA VAL A 318 2.93 -28.60 0.87
C VAL A 318 2.72 -28.06 -0.54
N TYR A 319 3.67 -28.34 -1.42
CA TYR A 319 3.76 -27.81 -2.79
C TYR A 319 3.94 -26.30 -2.90
N THR A 320 4.25 -25.58 -1.81
CA THR A 320 4.66 -24.18 -1.93
C THR A 320 6.03 -24.11 -2.60
N MET A 321 6.15 -23.23 -3.60
CA MET A 321 7.43 -22.82 -4.17
C MET A 321 7.97 -21.65 -3.36
N VAL A 322 9.13 -21.83 -2.73
CA VAL A 322 9.73 -20.86 -1.81
C VAL A 322 11.02 -20.31 -2.40
N VAL A 323 11.13 -18.98 -2.45
CA VAL A 323 12.39 -18.27 -2.72
C VAL A 323 13.01 -17.86 -1.38
N ASN A 324 14.20 -18.39 -1.09
CA ASN A 324 14.96 -18.05 0.11
C ASN A 324 16.18 -17.21 -0.30
N GLU A 325 16.07 -15.90 -0.13
CA GLU A 325 17.10 -14.93 -0.52
C GLU A 325 18.30 -14.92 0.43
N ASP A 326 18.19 -15.59 1.58
CA ASP A 326 19.26 -15.71 2.58
C ASP A 326 20.38 -16.64 2.14
N GLN A 327 20.14 -17.46 1.12
CA GLN A 327 21.18 -18.30 0.55
C GLN A 327 22.15 -17.46 -0.29
N ASP A 328 23.45 -17.68 -0.11
CA ASP A 328 24.54 -16.91 -0.72
C ASP A 328 24.32 -16.56 -2.20
N VAL A 329 24.73 -15.33 -2.57
CA VAL A 329 24.74 -14.86 -3.96
C VAL A 329 25.71 -15.74 -4.75
N GLY A 330 25.16 -16.67 -5.53
CA GLY A 330 25.94 -17.69 -6.25
C GLY A 330 25.54 -19.13 -5.92
N SER A 331 24.72 -19.35 -4.90
CA SER A 331 24.12 -20.65 -4.64
C SER A 331 23.06 -20.98 -5.71
N PRO A 332 23.14 -22.13 -6.41
CA PRO A 332 22.20 -22.49 -7.46
C PRO A 332 20.78 -22.83 -6.96
N THR A 333 20.53 -22.74 -5.65
CA THR A 333 19.39 -23.39 -4.96
C THR A 333 18.53 -22.45 -4.11
N ARG A 334 18.57 -21.12 -4.33
CA ARG A 334 17.74 -20.16 -3.58
C ARG A 334 16.26 -20.53 -3.56
N THR A 335 15.79 -21.16 -4.63
CA THR A 335 14.41 -21.59 -4.79
C THR A 335 14.25 -23.07 -4.51
N TYR A 336 13.22 -23.44 -3.76
CA TYR A 336 12.85 -24.84 -3.54
C TYR A 336 11.34 -25.03 -3.55
N VAL A 337 10.91 -26.27 -3.77
CA VAL A 337 9.52 -26.71 -3.63
C VAL A 337 9.42 -27.58 -2.37
N LEU A 338 8.42 -27.33 -1.53
CA LEU A 338 8.12 -28.21 -0.39
C LEU A 338 7.31 -29.42 -0.87
N LEU A 339 7.79 -30.64 -0.65
CA LEU A 339 7.09 -31.87 -1.04
C LEU A 339 6.16 -32.35 0.08
N GLU A 340 5.26 -33.30 -0.23
CA GLU A 340 4.30 -33.88 0.74
C GLU A 340 4.96 -34.55 1.95
N ASP A 341 6.17 -35.09 1.79
CA ASP A 341 6.94 -35.72 2.86
C ASP A 341 7.78 -34.71 3.67
N GLY A 342 7.57 -33.41 3.44
CA GLY A 342 8.28 -32.31 4.11
C GLY A 342 9.69 -32.04 3.56
N ARG A 343 10.17 -32.82 2.57
CA ARG A 343 11.47 -32.55 1.97
C ARG A 343 11.44 -31.30 1.09
N LYS A 344 12.56 -30.57 1.08
CA LYS A 344 12.80 -29.46 0.16
C LYS A 344 13.45 -29.98 -1.11
N ARG A 345 12.77 -29.84 -2.24
CA ARG A 345 13.34 -30.09 -3.57
C ARG A 345 13.86 -28.78 -4.12
N TYR A 346 15.18 -28.61 -4.13
CA TYR A 346 15.80 -27.41 -4.71
C TYR A 346 15.60 -27.36 -6.21
N VAL A 347 15.31 -26.17 -6.74
CA VAL A 347 15.07 -25.90 -8.15
C VAL A 347 16.29 -25.20 -8.70
N THR A 348 16.91 -25.73 -9.76
CA THR A 348 18.05 -25.06 -10.39
C THR A 348 17.58 -23.88 -11.25
N LYS A 349 18.48 -22.91 -11.46
CA LYS A 349 18.21 -21.79 -12.37
C LYS A 349 17.84 -22.25 -13.77
N GLU A 350 18.49 -23.29 -14.28
CA GLU A 350 18.24 -23.83 -15.61
C GLU A 350 16.86 -24.50 -15.69
N GLU A 351 16.44 -25.22 -14.66
CA GLU A 351 15.07 -25.76 -14.58
C GLU A 351 14.04 -24.65 -14.62
N LEU A 352 14.22 -23.62 -13.77
CA LEU A 352 13.31 -22.49 -13.69
C LEU A 352 13.20 -21.76 -15.04
N MET A 353 14.35 -21.51 -15.69
CA MET A 353 14.38 -20.90 -17.02
C MET A 353 13.65 -21.76 -18.05
N ARG A 354 13.80 -23.10 -18.03
CA ARG A 354 13.08 -23.98 -18.96
C ARG A 354 11.58 -23.93 -18.73
N VAL A 355 11.11 -24.18 -17.52
CA VAL A 355 9.66 -24.25 -17.25
C VAL A 355 8.97 -22.90 -17.50
N LEU A 356 9.63 -21.77 -17.18
CA LEU A 356 9.07 -20.44 -17.47
C LEU A 356 9.08 -20.08 -18.96
N SER A 357 9.93 -20.71 -19.79
CA SER A 357 10.08 -20.36 -21.21
C SER A 357 9.13 -21.10 -22.15
N PHE A 358 8.55 -22.23 -21.73
CA PHE A 358 7.80 -23.11 -22.64
C PHE A 358 6.29 -23.04 -22.46
N ASP A 359 5.79 -23.13 -21.23
CA ASP A 359 4.36 -23.05 -20.93
C ASP A 359 4.18 -22.86 -19.42
N LEU A 360 3.21 -22.05 -19.02
CA LEU A 360 2.86 -21.81 -17.61
C LEU A 360 2.39 -23.11 -16.92
N ASP A 361 1.82 -24.05 -17.67
CA ASP A 361 1.41 -25.37 -17.19
C ASP A 361 2.60 -26.32 -16.91
N SER A 362 3.84 -25.93 -17.24
CA SER A 362 5.04 -26.75 -17.02
C SER A 362 5.69 -26.56 -15.64
N ILE A 363 5.26 -25.57 -14.86
CA ILE A 363 5.67 -25.42 -13.45
C ILE A 363 5.29 -26.66 -12.64
N ASP A 364 4.19 -27.33 -13.00
CA ASP A 364 3.74 -28.55 -12.35
C ASP A 364 4.78 -29.69 -12.38
N GLU A 365 5.66 -29.71 -13.38
CA GLU A 365 6.74 -30.70 -13.47
C GLU A 365 7.71 -30.60 -12.29
N LEU A 366 7.83 -29.43 -11.67
CA LEU A 366 8.69 -29.23 -10.50
C LEU A 366 8.22 -30.00 -9.27
N TYR A 367 6.95 -30.39 -9.18
CA TYR A 367 6.41 -31.14 -8.04
C TYR A 367 6.67 -32.64 -8.15
N TYR A 368 6.92 -33.16 -9.36
CA TYR A 368 6.92 -34.61 -9.63
C TYR A 368 8.22 -35.14 -10.22
N THR A 369 9.19 -34.28 -10.54
CA THR A 369 10.49 -34.68 -11.11
C THR A 369 11.61 -34.56 -10.09
N GLU A 370 12.76 -35.18 -10.33
CA GLU A 370 13.97 -34.94 -9.52
C GLU A 370 14.60 -33.59 -9.89
N THR A 371 15.41 -33.00 -8.98
CA THR A 371 16.15 -31.76 -9.25
C THR A 371 17.01 -31.91 -10.52
N GLY A 372 16.98 -30.90 -11.38
CA GLY A 372 17.64 -30.85 -12.68
C GLY A 372 16.81 -31.38 -13.86
N MET A 373 15.70 -32.07 -13.62
CA MET A 373 14.95 -32.80 -14.67
C MET A 373 13.78 -32.03 -15.27
N ALA A 374 13.22 -31.04 -14.58
CA ALA A 374 12.04 -30.34 -15.07
C ALA A 374 12.33 -29.53 -16.35
N GLY A 375 11.34 -29.48 -17.25
CA GLY A 375 11.43 -28.77 -18.53
C GLY A 375 12.42 -29.37 -19.53
N LEU A 376 13.02 -30.53 -19.24
CA LEU A 376 13.78 -31.27 -20.24
C LEU A 376 12.80 -31.90 -21.24
N PRO A 377 13.10 -31.84 -22.56
CA PRO A 377 12.30 -32.57 -23.53
C PRO A 377 12.32 -34.05 -23.16
N VAL A 378 11.15 -34.64 -22.92
CA VAL A 378 11.01 -36.06 -22.61
C VAL A 378 11.57 -36.86 -23.79
N THR A 379 12.84 -37.27 -23.70
CA THR A 379 13.45 -38.19 -24.64
C THR A 379 12.99 -39.60 -24.27
N GLY A 380 11.84 -39.99 -24.79
CA GLY A 380 11.29 -41.33 -24.57
C GLY A 380 9.76 -41.42 -24.64
N ILE A 381 9.27 -42.66 -24.68
CA ILE A 381 7.89 -43.11 -24.99
C ILE A 381 6.77 -42.32 -24.24
N GLN A 382 7.07 -41.67 -23.12
CA GLN A 382 6.09 -40.87 -22.36
C GLN A 382 5.73 -39.53 -23.03
N GLY A 383 6.67 -38.86 -23.73
CA GLY A 383 6.37 -37.67 -24.55
C GLY A 383 5.47 -38.00 -25.75
N PHE A 384 5.53 -39.24 -26.22
CA PHE A 384 4.66 -39.78 -27.26
C PHE A 384 3.22 -39.99 -26.78
N ARG A 385 2.99 -40.19 -25.47
CA ARG A 385 1.63 -40.44 -24.94
C ARG A 385 0.77 -39.16 -24.86
N ARG A 386 1.34 -38.00 -24.50
CA ARG A 386 0.56 -36.74 -24.47
C ARG A 386 0.29 -36.18 -25.88
N LYS A 387 1.28 -36.21 -26.79
CA LYS A 387 1.09 -35.73 -28.18
C LYS A 387 0.42 -36.78 -29.10
N GLY A 388 0.62 -38.07 -28.85
CA GLY A 388 0.06 -39.16 -29.65
C GLY A 388 -1.45 -39.40 -29.43
N ILE A 389 -1.97 -39.11 -28.23
CA ILE A 389 -3.42 -39.18 -27.98
C ILE A 389 -4.15 -38.06 -28.73
N LEU A 390 -3.61 -36.84 -28.77
CA LEU A 390 -4.23 -35.72 -29.47
C LEU A 390 -4.20 -35.88 -31.00
N ILE A 391 -3.07 -36.32 -31.56
CA ILE A 391 -2.95 -36.61 -33.00
C ILE A 391 -3.80 -37.82 -33.38
N GLY A 392 -3.84 -38.86 -32.53
CA GLY A 392 -4.70 -40.03 -32.72
C GLY A 392 -6.19 -39.66 -32.76
N LEU A 393 -6.66 -38.80 -31.85
CA LEU A 393 -8.05 -38.33 -31.82
C LEU A 393 -8.41 -37.45 -33.01
N VAL A 394 -7.52 -36.54 -33.42
CA VAL A 394 -7.73 -35.68 -34.60
C VAL A 394 -7.78 -36.54 -35.87
N VAL A 395 -6.87 -37.50 -36.03
CA VAL A 395 -6.88 -38.42 -37.18
C VAL A 395 -8.13 -39.31 -37.16
N LEU A 396 -8.57 -39.80 -35.99
CA LEU A 396 -9.81 -40.59 -35.89
C LEU A 396 -11.05 -39.75 -36.23
N ILE A 397 -11.10 -38.49 -35.81
CA ILE A 397 -12.17 -37.53 -36.15
C ILE A 397 -12.16 -37.23 -37.64
N PHE A 398 -10.99 -36.99 -38.26
CA PHE A 398 -10.89 -36.78 -39.70
C PHE A 398 -11.26 -38.02 -40.53
N ILE A 399 -10.93 -39.23 -40.05
CA ILE A 399 -11.36 -40.48 -40.68
C ILE A 399 -12.88 -40.66 -40.54
N LEU A 400 -13.45 -40.40 -39.36
CA LEU A 400 -14.90 -40.51 -39.13
C LEU A 400 -15.70 -39.48 -39.94
N ILE A 401 -15.19 -38.25 -40.09
CA ILE A 401 -15.80 -37.22 -40.95
C ILE A 401 -15.63 -37.56 -42.43
N GLY A 402 -14.44 -38.04 -42.85
CA GLY A 402 -14.17 -38.47 -44.22
C GLY A 402 -15.02 -39.65 -44.68
N VAL A 403 -15.25 -40.63 -43.79
CA VAL A 403 -16.15 -41.79 -44.06
C VAL A 403 -17.61 -41.34 -44.14
N LYS A 404 -18.03 -40.34 -43.36
CA LYS A 404 -19.41 -39.79 -43.42
C LYS A 404 -19.67 -38.99 -44.69
N VAL A 405 -18.66 -38.29 -45.24
CA VAL A 405 -18.76 -37.58 -46.53
C VAL A 405 -18.67 -38.54 -47.73
N GLY A 406 -17.88 -39.62 -47.63
CA GLY A 406 -17.80 -40.66 -48.66
C GLY A 406 -19.10 -41.48 -48.79
N SER A 407 -19.74 -41.83 -47.67
CA SER A 407 -21.01 -42.58 -47.68
C SER A 407 -22.20 -41.76 -48.20
N SER A 408 -22.14 -40.42 -48.16
CA SER A 408 -23.18 -39.53 -48.70
C SER A 408 -23.10 -39.35 -50.22
N ARG A 409 -21.97 -39.65 -50.86
CA ARG A 409 -21.76 -39.51 -52.31
C ARG A 409 -21.99 -40.79 -53.11
N MET A 410 -22.28 -41.91 -52.45
CA MET A 410 -22.61 -43.18 -53.12
C MET A 410 -24.11 -43.47 -53.26
N ASN A 411 -24.99 -42.57 -52.79
CA ASN A 411 -26.46 -42.69 -52.89
C ASN A 411 -27.12 -41.48 -53.58
N GLN A 412 -26.44 -40.83 -54.52
CA GLN A 412 -27.06 -39.89 -55.48
C GLN A 412 -26.82 -40.32 -56.90
#